data_AF-A0A0P7AN62-F1
#
_entry.id   AF-A0A0P7AN62-F1
#
_cell.length_a   1.000
_cell.length_b   1.000
_cell.length_c   1.000
_cell.angle_alpha   90.00
_cell.angle_beta   90.00
_cell.angle_gamma   90.00
#
_symmetry.space_group_name_H-M   'P 1'
#
loop_
_entity.id
_entity.type
_entity.pdbx_description
1 polymer ?
#
loop_
_entity_poly.entity_id
_entity_poly.type
_entity_poly.pdbx_seq_one_letter_code
_entity_poly.pdbx_strand_id
1 'polypeptide(L)'
;MKNTTIFMVLLFLGTIGLSAQSISEHALGLRLGDSDGFGAEISYQKAIGRTNRAEIDLGWRDSRVFDAFKLTGIYQWVQPLDGNFNWYYGAGGGLGSVSFEDPFVADDNDGVFIFAAGNIGIEYSFDFPLLLSLDFRPEIGLVGYDGFDDGFDFDIALGIRYQF
;
A
#
# COMPACT_ATOMS: atom_id res chain seq x y z
N MET A 1 -13.80 13.08 35.17
CA MET A 1 -14.99 12.69 34.39
C MET A 1 -14.75 12.73 32.88
N LYS A 2 -14.16 13.80 32.31
CA LYS A 2 -13.89 13.92 30.87
C LYS A 2 -13.04 12.77 30.27
N ASN A 3 -11.99 12.34 30.98
CA ASN A 3 -11.07 11.29 30.49
C ASN A 3 -11.70 9.88 30.55
N THR A 4 -12.60 9.63 31.52
CA THR A 4 -13.31 8.35 31.67
C THR A 4 -14.33 8.15 30.56
N THR A 5 -14.99 9.24 30.11
CA THR A 5 -15.91 9.22 28.97
C THR A 5 -15.18 8.93 27.67
N ILE A 6 -13.99 9.52 27.44
CA ILE A 6 -13.16 9.23 26.26
C ILE A 6 -12.71 7.77 26.25
N PHE A 7 -12.30 7.24 27.41
CA PHE A 7 -11.90 5.84 27.55
C PHE A 7 -13.07 4.87 27.31
N MET A 8 -14.28 5.21 27.79
CA MET A 8 -15.50 4.44 27.51
C MET A 8 -15.90 4.49 26.04
N VAL A 9 -15.76 5.64 25.36
CA VAL A 9 -16.01 5.77 23.92
C VAL A 9 -15.01 4.94 23.12
N LEU A 10 -13.72 4.95 23.49
CA LEU A 10 -12.69 4.09 22.89
C LEU A 10 -12.97 2.59 23.09
N LEU A 11 -13.44 2.20 24.29
CA LEU A 11 -13.87 0.82 24.55
C LEU A 11 -15.12 0.42 23.78
N PHE A 12 -16.09 1.32 23.60
CA PHE A 12 -17.31 1.06 22.83
C PHE A 12 -17.02 0.95 21.33
N LEU A 13 -16.15 1.82 20.80
CA LEU A 13 -15.66 1.73 19.41
C LEU A 13 -14.91 0.41 19.14
N GLY A 14 -14.29 -0.20 20.15
CA GLY A 14 -13.62 -1.50 20.04
C GLY A 14 -14.55 -2.72 19.98
N THR A 15 -15.88 -2.55 20.17
CA THR A 15 -16.84 -3.67 20.23
C THR A 15 -17.72 -3.83 18.97
N ILE A 16 -17.48 -3.02 17.94
CA ILE A 16 -18.25 -3.09 16.70
C ILE A 16 -17.67 -4.21 15.82
N GLY A 17 -18.40 -5.31 15.70
CA GLY A 17 -18.31 -6.22 14.56
C GLY A 17 -17.40 -7.46 14.71
N LEU A 18 -17.83 -8.46 15.49
CA LEU A 18 -17.44 -9.85 15.21
C LEU A 18 -18.21 -10.37 13.98
N SER A 19 -18.04 -9.73 12.83
CA SER A 19 -18.46 -10.31 11.55
C SER A 19 -17.34 -11.24 11.09
N ALA A 20 -17.62 -12.55 11.04
CA ALA A 20 -16.68 -13.55 10.56
C ALA A 20 -16.55 -13.55 9.03
N GLN A 21 -16.39 -12.37 8.41
CA GLN A 21 -16.06 -12.30 7.00
C GLN A 21 -14.62 -12.76 6.80
N SER A 22 -14.45 -13.73 5.90
CA SER A 22 -13.14 -14.14 5.44
C SER A 22 -12.73 -13.25 4.28
N ILE A 23 -11.50 -12.74 4.33
CA ILE A 23 -10.85 -12.16 3.17
C ILE A 23 -10.66 -13.22 2.07
N SER A 24 -10.61 -12.77 0.81
CA SER A 24 -10.28 -13.65 -0.32
C SER A 24 -8.87 -14.24 -0.16
N GLU A 25 -8.70 -15.51 -0.58
CA GLU A 25 -7.41 -16.20 -0.50
C GLU A 25 -6.38 -15.55 -1.43
N HIS A 26 -6.79 -15.19 -2.64
CA HIS A 26 -5.97 -14.49 -3.61
C HIS A 26 -6.73 -13.34 -4.26
N ALA A 27 -6.08 -12.18 -4.36
CA ALA A 27 -6.58 -11.09 -5.21
C ALA A 27 -5.44 -10.53 -6.06
N LEU A 28 -5.69 -10.30 -7.35
CA LEU A 28 -4.72 -9.75 -8.28
C LEU A 28 -5.35 -8.60 -9.07
N GLY A 29 -4.63 -7.51 -9.22
CA GLY A 29 -5.08 -6.45 -10.11
C GLY A 29 -4.15 -5.25 -10.12
N LEU A 30 -4.75 -4.07 -10.19
CA LEU A 30 -4.04 -2.82 -10.34
C LEU A 30 -4.27 -1.92 -9.14
N ARG A 31 -3.23 -1.23 -8.70
CA ARG A 31 -3.27 -0.13 -7.74
C ARG A 31 -2.84 1.13 -8.46
N LEU A 32 -3.75 2.10 -8.59
CA LEU A 32 -3.59 3.29 -9.42
C LEU A 32 -3.43 4.50 -8.48
N GLY A 33 -2.19 4.91 -8.26
CA GLY A 33 -1.83 6.04 -7.39
C GLY A 33 -1.58 7.34 -8.16
N ASP A 34 -1.89 8.47 -7.52
CA ASP A 34 -1.61 9.83 -8.01
C ASP A 34 -0.66 10.53 -7.03
N SER A 35 0.60 10.09 -7.03
CA SER A 35 1.71 10.80 -6.38
C SER A 35 3.00 10.51 -7.14
N ASP A 36 3.94 11.44 -7.11
CA ASP A 36 5.16 11.55 -7.94
C ASP A 36 6.16 10.37 -7.84
N GLY A 37 5.80 9.19 -7.31
CA GLY A 37 6.66 8.00 -7.16
C GLY A 37 6.57 6.90 -8.24
N PHE A 38 5.45 6.15 -8.38
CA PHE A 38 5.39 4.99 -9.31
C PHE A 38 4.10 4.75 -10.13
N GLY A 39 3.04 5.54 -9.97
CA GLY A 39 1.89 5.52 -10.89
C GLY A 39 1.04 4.26 -10.78
N ALA A 40 0.86 3.53 -11.89
CA ALA A 40 0.10 2.27 -11.88
C ALA A 40 0.98 1.10 -11.45
N GLU A 41 0.52 0.34 -10.45
CA GLU A 41 1.21 -0.82 -9.90
C GLU A 41 0.40 -2.09 -10.14
N ILE A 42 1.07 -3.19 -10.44
CA ILE A 42 0.47 -4.53 -10.37
C ILE A 42 0.49 -4.96 -8.91
N SER A 43 -0.68 -5.25 -8.35
CA SER A 43 -0.86 -5.59 -6.94
C SER A 43 -1.40 -7.01 -6.78
N TYR A 44 -0.69 -7.82 -6.00
CA TYR A 44 -1.10 -9.17 -5.63
C TYR A 44 -1.24 -9.30 -4.12
N GLN A 45 -2.39 -9.78 -3.68
CA GLN A 45 -2.73 -10.04 -2.29
C GLN A 45 -2.90 -11.54 -2.06
N LYS A 46 -2.35 -12.03 -0.94
CA LYS A 46 -2.50 -13.41 -0.48
C LYS A 46 -2.89 -13.44 0.98
N ALA A 47 -4.02 -14.08 1.29
CA ALA A 47 -4.40 -14.35 2.67
C ALA A 47 -3.35 -15.21 3.37
N ILE A 48 -2.97 -14.79 4.58
CA ILE A 48 -2.08 -15.56 5.47
C ILE A 48 -2.89 -16.16 6.61
N GLY A 49 -3.97 -15.49 7.01
CA GLY A 49 -4.92 -15.98 7.99
C GLY A 49 -6.31 -15.41 7.73
N ARG A 50 -7.19 -15.56 8.72
CA ARG A 50 -8.60 -15.12 8.60
C ARG A 50 -8.76 -13.61 8.45
N THR A 51 -7.84 -12.85 9.02
CA THR A 51 -7.89 -11.37 9.11
C THR A 51 -6.56 -10.73 8.72
N ASN A 52 -5.65 -11.48 8.09
CA ASN A 52 -4.34 -10.96 7.72
C ASN A 52 -3.94 -11.45 6.33
N ARG A 53 -3.29 -10.58 5.57
CA ARG A 53 -2.76 -10.88 4.24
C ARG A 53 -1.41 -10.22 4.00
N ALA A 54 -0.67 -10.75 3.04
CA ALA A 54 0.45 -10.05 2.43
C ALA A 54 0.00 -9.45 1.10
N GLU A 55 0.48 -8.24 0.80
CA GLU A 55 0.36 -7.56 -0.47
C GLU A 55 1.76 -7.36 -1.05
N ILE A 56 1.92 -7.65 -2.34
CA ILE A 56 3.13 -7.38 -3.11
C ILE A 56 2.72 -6.51 -4.29
N ASP A 57 3.38 -5.37 -4.43
CA ASP A 57 3.13 -4.41 -5.50
C ASP A 57 4.38 -4.20 -6.33
N LEU A 58 4.21 -4.30 -7.65
CA LEU A 58 5.25 -3.98 -8.62
C LEU A 58 4.82 -2.76 -9.41
N GLY A 59 5.46 -1.63 -9.13
CA GLY A 59 5.36 -0.40 -9.91
C GLY A 59 6.45 -0.34 -10.96
N TRP A 60 6.08 0.05 -12.18
CA TRP A 60 7.05 0.44 -13.20
C TRP A 60 6.69 1.83 -13.73
N ARG A 61 7.70 2.64 -14.01
CA ARG A 61 7.57 3.87 -14.77
C ARG A 61 8.59 3.87 -15.89
N ASP A 62 8.07 4.11 -17.09
CA ASP A 62 8.83 4.34 -18.31
C ASP A 62 8.57 5.80 -18.71
N SER A 63 9.63 6.60 -18.74
CA SER A 63 9.60 7.99 -19.18
C SER A 63 10.75 8.23 -20.14
N ARG A 64 10.61 9.18 -21.06
CA ARG A 64 11.63 9.56 -22.05
C ARG A 64 12.97 10.05 -21.48
N VAL A 65 13.12 10.08 -20.15
CA VAL A 65 14.24 10.68 -19.41
C VAL A 65 14.73 9.78 -18.27
N PHE A 66 13.90 8.84 -17.78
CA PHE A 66 14.30 7.89 -16.74
C PHE A 66 13.42 6.64 -16.75
N ASP A 67 14.03 5.51 -16.42
CA ASP A 67 13.34 4.25 -16.14
C ASP A 67 13.41 3.97 -14.65
N ALA A 68 12.29 3.54 -14.06
CA ALA A 68 12.25 3.17 -12.66
C ALA A 68 11.37 1.96 -12.40
N PHE A 69 11.80 1.11 -11.48
CA PHE A 69 10.94 0.07 -10.90
C PHE A 69 10.90 0.18 -9.37
N LYS A 70 9.76 -0.19 -8.78
CA LYS A 70 9.57 -0.27 -7.33
C LYS A 70 8.87 -1.58 -6.99
N LEU A 71 9.43 -2.31 -6.05
CA LEU A 71 8.83 -3.49 -5.46
C LEU A 71 8.49 -3.20 -4.00
N THR A 72 7.22 -3.32 -3.65
CA THR A 72 6.71 -3.09 -2.30
C THR A 72 6.13 -4.38 -1.74
N GLY A 73 6.41 -4.70 -0.48
CA GLY A 73 5.78 -5.79 0.24
C GLY A 73 5.20 -5.28 1.56
N ILE A 74 3.91 -5.52 1.80
CA ILE A 74 3.20 -5.06 3.00
C ILE A 74 2.44 -6.22 3.64
N TYR A 75 2.53 -6.32 4.96
CA TYR A 75 1.65 -7.16 5.76
C TYR A 75 0.48 -6.33 6.27
N GLN A 76 -0.75 -6.78 6.01
CA GLN A 76 -1.98 -6.06 6.33
C GLN A 76 -2.85 -6.85 7.31
N TRP A 77 -3.41 -6.12 8.28
CA TRP A 77 -4.50 -6.54 9.15
C TRP A 77 -5.80 -5.99 8.58
N VAL A 78 -6.77 -6.87 8.31
CA VAL A 78 -8.06 -6.53 7.70
C VAL A 78 -9.16 -6.73 8.73
N GLN A 79 -10.03 -5.75 8.86
CA GLN A 79 -11.12 -5.71 9.82
C GLN A 79 -12.43 -5.36 9.12
N PRO A 80 -13.55 -6.05 9.43
CA PRO A 80 -14.84 -5.70 8.87
C PRO A 80 -15.34 -4.35 9.39
N LEU A 81 -15.98 -3.56 8.53
CA LEU A 81 -16.71 -2.35 8.91
C LEU A 81 -18.22 -2.63 8.97
N ASP A 82 -18.83 -2.83 7.80
CA ASP A 82 -20.26 -3.10 7.64
C ASP A 82 -20.53 -3.73 6.27
N GLY A 83 -21.45 -4.70 6.22
CA GLY A 83 -21.69 -5.48 4.99
C GLY A 83 -20.37 -5.99 4.41
N ASN A 84 -20.15 -5.83 3.11
CA ASN A 84 -18.90 -6.24 2.46
C ASN A 84 -17.78 -5.18 2.48
N PHE A 85 -17.91 -4.12 3.29
CA PHE A 85 -16.84 -3.15 3.52
C PHE A 85 -15.87 -3.64 4.59
N ASN A 86 -14.58 -3.58 4.28
CA ASN A 86 -13.50 -3.76 5.25
C ASN A 86 -12.64 -2.52 5.32
N TRP A 87 -11.97 -2.33 6.46
CA TRP A 87 -10.82 -1.44 6.55
C TRP A 87 -9.58 -2.26 6.86
N TYR A 88 -8.43 -1.74 6.47
CA TYR A 88 -7.17 -2.39 6.73
C TYR A 88 -6.10 -1.39 7.07
N TYR A 89 -5.13 -1.86 7.82
CA TYR A 89 -3.88 -1.17 8.07
C TYR A 89 -2.74 -2.17 7.96
N GLY A 90 -1.55 -1.69 7.63
CA GLY A 90 -0.42 -2.54 7.35
C GLY A 90 0.91 -1.82 7.49
N ALA A 91 1.95 -2.63 7.58
CA ALA A 91 3.33 -2.16 7.61
C ALA A 91 4.18 -3.08 6.74
N GLY A 92 5.20 -2.50 6.14
CA GLY A 92 6.07 -3.18 5.21
C GLY A 92 7.19 -2.27 4.73
N GLY A 93 7.62 -2.51 3.52
CA GLY A 93 8.68 -1.75 2.88
C GLY A 93 9.00 -2.33 1.52
N GLY A 94 10.04 -1.81 0.91
CA GLY A 94 10.39 -2.21 -0.43
C GLY A 94 11.74 -1.70 -0.86
N LEU A 95 12.00 -1.94 -2.13
CA LEU A 95 13.16 -1.43 -2.82
C LEU A 95 12.78 -1.02 -4.22
N GLY A 96 13.55 -0.12 -4.80
CA GLY A 96 13.43 0.22 -6.20
C GLY A 96 14.77 0.65 -6.77
N SER A 97 14.78 0.85 -8.07
CA SER A 97 15.92 1.40 -8.79
C SER A 97 15.42 2.46 -9.74
N VAL A 98 16.22 3.51 -9.88
CA VAL A 98 16.04 4.54 -10.91
C VAL A 98 17.29 4.56 -11.77
N SER A 99 17.12 4.62 -13.09
CA SER A 99 18.19 4.84 -14.05
C SER A 99 17.88 6.08 -14.90
N PHE A 100 18.83 7.01 -14.98
CA PHE A 100 18.71 8.26 -15.74
C PHE A 100 19.54 8.19 -17.02
N GLU A 101 18.93 8.51 -18.17
CA GLU A 101 19.64 8.55 -19.46
C GLU A 101 20.07 9.99 -19.79
N ASP A 102 21.11 10.52 -19.13
CA ASP A 102 21.75 11.77 -19.59
C ASP A 102 23.28 11.59 -19.83
N PRO A 103 23.76 11.66 -21.09
CA PRO A 103 25.18 11.50 -21.41
C PRO A 103 26.06 12.71 -21.07
N PHE A 104 25.53 13.80 -20.49
CA PHE A 104 26.29 15.03 -20.19
C PHE A 104 26.43 15.37 -18.71
N VAL A 105 25.89 14.56 -17.80
CA VAL A 105 26.07 14.74 -16.35
C VAL A 105 26.97 13.64 -15.82
N ALA A 106 28.21 14.01 -15.48
CA ALA A 106 29.22 13.11 -14.93
C ALA A 106 29.02 12.84 -13.43
N ASP A 107 27.78 12.57 -13.01
CA ASP A 107 27.48 12.10 -11.65
C ASP A 107 26.56 10.86 -11.76
N ASP A 108 27.05 9.75 -11.22
CA ASP A 108 26.37 8.45 -11.06
C ASP A 108 25.06 8.60 -10.26
N ASN A 109 24.01 9.16 -10.86
CA ASN A 109 22.69 9.35 -10.22
C ASN A 109 21.77 8.13 -10.36
N ASP A 110 22.26 7.04 -10.95
CA ASP A 110 21.59 5.74 -10.93
C ASP A 110 21.68 5.15 -9.52
N GLY A 111 20.53 4.80 -8.94
CA GLY A 111 20.48 4.48 -7.53
C GLY A 111 19.44 3.42 -7.19
N VAL A 112 19.84 2.47 -6.35
CA VAL A 112 18.92 1.60 -5.62
C VAL A 112 18.50 2.33 -4.35
N PHE A 113 17.21 2.33 -4.08
CA PHE A 113 16.66 2.84 -2.82
C PHE A 113 15.92 1.74 -2.07
N ILE A 114 15.93 1.83 -0.75
CA ILE A 114 15.21 0.97 0.18
C ILE A 114 14.35 1.87 1.06
N PHE A 115 13.11 1.47 1.29
CA PHE A 115 12.15 2.24 2.06
C PHE A 115 11.32 1.35 3.00
N ALA A 116 10.81 1.96 4.07
CA ALA A 116 9.74 1.43 4.89
C ALA A 116 8.40 2.02 4.41
N ALA A 117 7.31 1.26 4.53
CA ALA A 117 5.98 1.70 4.12
C ALA A 117 4.96 1.39 5.21
N GLY A 118 4.11 2.37 5.51
CA GLY A 118 2.83 2.16 6.18
C GLY A 118 1.72 2.07 5.14
N ASN A 119 0.59 1.46 5.50
CA ASN A 119 -0.56 1.42 4.60
C ASN A 119 -1.84 1.43 5.41
N ILE A 120 -2.82 2.22 4.98
CA ILE A 120 -4.15 2.27 5.58
C ILE A 120 -5.17 2.47 4.47
N GLY A 121 -6.26 1.72 4.50
CA GLY A 121 -7.25 1.82 3.46
C GLY A 121 -8.59 1.22 3.84
N ILE A 122 -9.54 1.43 2.93
CA ILE A 122 -10.85 0.81 2.96
C ILE A 122 -11.03 0.03 1.67
N GLU A 123 -11.79 -1.05 1.74
CA GLU A 123 -12.13 -1.88 0.58
C GLU A 123 -13.57 -2.34 0.62
N TYR A 124 -14.11 -2.63 -0.55
CA TYR A 124 -15.40 -3.25 -0.74
C TYR A 124 -15.24 -4.51 -1.57
N SER A 125 -15.66 -5.64 -1.01
CA SER A 125 -15.72 -6.92 -1.71
C SER A 125 -17.09 -7.07 -2.36
N PHE A 126 -17.14 -7.22 -3.68
CA PHE A 126 -18.42 -7.43 -4.36
C PHE A 126 -18.91 -8.87 -4.19
N ASP A 127 -20.19 -9.11 -4.48
CA ASP A 127 -20.77 -10.47 -4.49
C ASP A 127 -20.27 -11.31 -5.68
N PHE A 128 -19.64 -10.65 -6.66
CA PHE A 128 -18.87 -11.25 -7.75
C PHE A 128 -17.37 -11.00 -7.49
N PRO A 129 -16.43 -11.72 -8.14
CA PRO A 129 -15.01 -11.77 -7.76
C PRO A 129 -14.21 -10.48 -8.07
N LEU A 130 -14.65 -9.34 -7.53
CA LEU A 130 -14.05 -8.03 -7.67
C LEU A 130 -13.92 -7.39 -6.29
N LEU A 131 -12.78 -6.77 -6.04
CA LEU A 131 -12.48 -5.97 -4.88
C LEU A 131 -12.05 -4.58 -5.33
N LEU A 132 -12.69 -3.56 -4.76
CA LEU A 132 -12.26 -2.18 -4.92
C LEU A 132 -11.66 -1.69 -3.62
N SER A 133 -10.55 -0.96 -3.69
CA SER A 133 -9.92 -0.36 -2.51
C SER A 133 -9.56 1.10 -2.74
N LEU A 134 -9.52 1.86 -1.66
CA LEU A 134 -8.93 3.19 -1.59
C LEU A 134 -7.95 3.18 -0.41
N ASP A 135 -6.68 3.43 -0.68
CA ASP A 135 -5.64 3.41 0.35
C ASP A 135 -4.68 4.58 0.28
N PHE A 136 -4.11 4.87 1.45
CA PHE A 136 -3.04 5.81 1.69
C PHE A 136 -1.80 5.05 2.16
N ARG A 137 -0.67 5.29 1.51
CA ARG A 137 0.60 4.60 1.75
C ARG A 137 1.71 5.62 1.99
N PRO A 138 2.00 5.99 3.25
CA PRO A 138 3.19 6.75 3.56
C PRO A 138 4.44 5.87 3.46
N GLU A 139 5.47 6.36 2.80
CA GLU A 139 6.76 5.70 2.58
C GLU A 139 7.89 6.56 3.16
N ILE A 140 8.86 5.91 3.81
CA ILE A 140 10.03 6.56 4.40
C ILE A 140 11.28 5.93 3.80
N GLY A 141 12.10 6.74 3.12
CA GLY A 141 13.40 6.32 2.60
C GLY A 141 14.35 5.95 3.74
N LEU A 142 14.96 4.76 3.67
CA LEU A 142 15.94 4.29 4.65
C LEU A 142 17.37 4.34 4.11
N VAL A 143 17.54 4.02 2.82
CA VAL A 143 18.81 4.04 2.10
C VAL A 143 18.50 4.52 0.68
N GLY A 144 19.28 5.47 0.16
CA GLY A 144 19.13 6.00 -1.21
C GLY A 144 20.37 6.78 -1.64
N TYR A 145 20.40 7.20 -2.90
CA TYR A 145 21.40 8.13 -3.44
C TYR A 145 21.17 9.54 -2.87
N ASP A 146 22.18 10.42 -2.92
CA ASP A 146 22.18 11.78 -2.32
C ASP A 146 20.96 12.68 -2.70
N GLY A 147 20.13 12.27 -3.68
CA GLY A 147 18.89 12.94 -4.08
C GLY A 147 17.59 12.35 -3.51
N PHE A 148 17.65 11.24 -2.77
CA PHE A 148 16.49 10.63 -2.07
C PHE A 148 16.38 11.05 -0.59
N ASP A 149 17.25 11.97 -0.16
CA ASP A 149 17.36 12.46 1.22
C ASP A 149 16.11 13.22 1.72
N ASP A 150 15.19 13.59 0.82
CA ASP A 150 13.88 14.17 1.16
C ASP A 150 12.80 13.12 1.51
N GLY A 151 13.19 11.84 1.68
CA GLY A 151 12.85 10.95 2.80
C GLY A 151 11.40 10.54 3.09
N PHE A 152 10.37 11.23 2.61
CA PHE A 152 8.97 10.97 2.92
C PHE A 152 8.06 11.17 1.70
N ASP A 153 7.59 10.07 1.13
CA ASP A 153 6.60 10.07 0.06
C ASP A 153 5.26 9.58 0.63
N PHE A 154 4.16 10.03 0.03
CA PHE A 154 2.84 9.50 0.34
C PHE A 154 2.06 9.28 -0.94
N ASP A 155 1.41 8.13 -1.00
CA ASP A 155 0.64 7.76 -2.17
C ASP A 155 -0.80 7.45 -1.80
N ILE A 156 -1.74 8.06 -2.51
CA ILE A 156 -3.17 7.76 -2.43
C ILE A 156 -3.53 7.01 -3.71
N ALA A 157 -4.07 5.80 -3.56
CA ALA A 157 -4.35 4.94 -4.70
C ALA A 157 -5.73 4.31 -4.67
N LEU A 158 -6.27 4.13 -5.86
CA LEU A 158 -7.45 3.30 -6.12
C LEU A 158 -7.02 1.91 -6.58
N GLY A 159 -7.43 0.89 -5.84
CA GLY A 159 -7.19 -0.51 -6.17
C GLY A 159 -8.39 -1.16 -6.85
N ILE A 160 -8.14 -1.91 -7.91
CA ILE A 160 -9.13 -2.76 -8.59
C ILE A 160 -8.51 -4.15 -8.72
N ARG A 161 -9.05 -5.15 -8.00
CA ARG A 161 -8.49 -6.50 -7.94
C ARG A 161 -9.54 -7.57 -8.20
N TYR A 162 -9.17 -8.59 -8.96
CA TYR A 162 -9.96 -9.80 -9.18
C TYR A 162 -9.65 -10.83 -8.09
N GLN A 163 -10.67 -11.43 -7.50
CA GLN A 163 -10.56 -12.40 -6.39
C GLN A 163 -10.72 -13.84 -6.89
N PHE A 164 -9.91 -14.77 -6.38
CA PHE A 164 -9.98 -16.19 -6.74
C PHE A 164 -9.49 -17.14 -5.64
#